data_AF-A0A920N676-F1
#
_entry.id   AF-A0A920N676-F1
#
_cell.length_a   1.000
_cell.length_b   1.000
_cell.length_c   1.000
_cell.angle_alpha   90.00
_cell.angle_beta   90.00
_cell.angle_gamma   90.00
#
_symmetry.space_group_name_H-M   'P 1'
#
loop_
_entity.id
_entity.type
_entity.pdbx_description
1 polymer ?
#
loop_
_entity_poly.entity_id
_entity_poly.type
_entity_poly.pdbx_seq_one_letter_code
_entity_poly.pdbx_strand_id
1 'polypeptide(L)'
;MSGQWELALEQNPELEVVSGSVAQVAEAVRRGADLRLFMEARGYDETLYFQQVYAGTGDAFAGLMSHHHSYAHRGELAEQPYFSFFRYDTGGAFSQVKWMLDGSIFDEQQRLPYGVYRWYVCDRWRVVYEHDEQGQPIAGDLDELHAAIRAGRSLKVGVRQFHGLAADDTSGPDQVSFLSVMQPLIADGHAGANCDFVLDCAPKWPFEFADGMHVGMIWPDTSGRIICHLVRPGELPFRRTEVRRGMQWLIADVG
;
A
#
# COMPACT_ATOMS: atom_id res chain seq x y z
N MET A 1 -11.61 -18.66 -0.36
CA MET A 1 -11.63 -17.19 -0.54
C MET A 1 -13.03 -16.79 -0.96
N SER A 2 -13.72 -15.97 -0.17
CA SER A 2 -15.12 -15.59 -0.40
C SER A 2 -15.29 -14.52 -1.47
N GLY A 3 -14.24 -13.73 -1.74
CA GLY A 3 -14.35 -12.55 -2.61
C GLY A 3 -15.15 -11.40 -2.01
N GLN A 4 -15.61 -11.54 -0.76
CA GLN A 4 -16.46 -10.59 -0.07
C GLN A 4 -15.67 -9.80 0.97
N TRP A 5 -16.16 -8.60 1.27
CA TRP A 5 -15.63 -7.80 2.37
C TRP A 5 -16.15 -8.34 3.69
N GLU A 6 -15.22 -8.70 4.58
CA GLU A 6 -15.52 -9.28 5.89
C GLU A 6 -14.91 -8.41 6.99
N LEU A 7 -15.67 -8.18 8.07
CA LEU A 7 -15.16 -7.52 9.27
C LEU A 7 -14.18 -8.47 9.96
N ALA A 8 -12.90 -8.12 9.99
CA ALA A 8 -11.85 -8.96 10.57
C ALA A 8 -11.34 -8.45 11.92
N LEU A 9 -11.54 -7.17 12.22
CA LEU A 9 -11.19 -6.57 13.50
C LEU A 9 -12.08 -5.35 13.78
N GLU A 10 -12.62 -5.28 14.99
CA GLU A 10 -13.25 -4.09 15.55
C GLU A 10 -12.52 -3.67 16.83
N GLN A 11 -12.17 -2.39 16.95
CA GLN A 11 -11.58 -1.79 18.16
C GLN A 11 -12.46 -0.65 18.68
N ASN A 12 -12.57 -0.51 20.00
CA ASN A 12 -13.25 0.60 20.67
C ASN A 12 -12.38 1.89 20.69
N PRO A 13 -12.85 3.02 21.27
CA PRO A 13 -12.06 4.26 21.34
C PRO A 13 -10.74 4.10 22.11
N GLU A 14 -10.69 3.16 23.07
CA GLU A 14 -9.50 2.81 23.85
C GLU A 14 -8.56 1.84 23.10
N LEU A 15 -8.87 1.52 21.84
CA LEU A 15 -8.16 0.59 20.95
C LEU A 15 -8.21 -0.88 21.41
N GLU A 16 -9.08 -1.20 22.37
CA GLU A 16 -9.31 -2.58 22.81
C GLU A 16 -10.11 -3.32 21.75
N VAL A 17 -9.73 -4.58 21.51
CA VAL A 17 -10.40 -5.45 20.54
C VAL A 17 -11.78 -5.83 21.06
N VAL A 18 -12.82 -5.43 20.33
CA VAL A 18 -14.23 -5.78 20.59
C VAL A 18 -14.63 -7.04 19.84
N SER A 19 -14.10 -7.23 18.64
CA SER A 19 -14.37 -8.40 17.79
C SER A 19 -13.21 -8.68 16.84
N GLY A 20 -13.05 -9.95 16.43
CA GLY A 20 -11.96 -10.38 15.54
C GLY A 20 -10.59 -10.34 16.22
N SER A 21 -9.52 -10.15 15.45
CA SER A 21 -8.17 -10.00 15.99
C SER A 21 -7.20 -9.32 15.02
N VAL A 22 -6.21 -8.63 15.58
CA VAL A 22 -5.12 -8.01 14.82
C VAL A 22 -4.37 -9.05 13.98
N ALA A 23 -4.08 -10.22 14.58
CA ALA A 23 -3.39 -11.32 13.91
C ALA A 23 -4.15 -11.81 12.66
N GLN A 24 -5.48 -11.97 12.72
CA GLN A 24 -6.28 -12.38 11.55
C GLN A 24 -6.21 -11.36 10.41
N VAL A 25 -6.24 -10.06 10.72
CA VAL A 25 -6.06 -9.01 9.70
C VAL A 25 -4.66 -9.07 9.11
N ALA A 26 -3.63 -9.18 9.95
CA ALA A 26 -2.24 -9.27 9.52
C ALA A 26 -1.99 -10.49 8.61
N GLU A 27 -2.55 -11.65 8.95
CA GLU A 27 -2.47 -12.87 8.13
C GLU A 27 -3.16 -12.69 6.77
N ALA A 28 -4.36 -12.08 6.74
CA ALA A 28 -5.06 -11.80 5.49
C ALA A 28 -4.29 -10.82 4.61
N VAL A 29 -3.80 -9.73 5.19
CA VAL A 29 -2.97 -8.74 4.50
C VAL A 29 -1.67 -9.36 3.98
N ARG A 30 -1.04 -10.27 4.74
CA ARG A 30 0.16 -11.01 4.28
C ARG A 30 -0.11 -11.93 3.09
N ARG A 31 -1.36 -12.39 2.90
CA ARG A 31 -1.80 -13.10 1.69
C ARG A 31 -2.18 -12.16 0.54
N GLY A 32 -2.08 -10.85 0.73
CA GLY A 32 -2.40 -9.84 -0.26
C GLY A 32 -3.86 -9.41 -0.27
N ALA A 33 -4.63 -9.64 0.80
CA ALA A 33 -6.01 -9.16 0.90
C ALA A 33 -6.09 -7.64 0.69
N ASP A 34 -7.20 -7.18 0.10
CA ASP A 34 -7.53 -5.74 0.11
C ASP A 34 -7.94 -5.33 1.53
N LEU A 35 -7.64 -4.09 1.93
CA LEU A 35 -7.91 -3.57 3.26
C LEU A 35 -8.77 -2.30 3.17
N ARG A 36 -9.75 -2.18 4.07
CA ARG A 36 -10.51 -0.95 4.31
C ARG A 36 -10.60 -0.70 5.80
N LEU A 37 -10.66 0.58 6.16
CA LEU A 37 -10.89 1.02 7.52
C LEU A 37 -12.12 1.91 7.55
N PHE A 38 -13.14 1.50 8.28
CA PHE A 38 -14.27 2.34 8.64
C PHE A 38 -14.05 2.93 10.03
N MET A 39 -14.36 4.22 10.20
CA MET A 39 -14.24 4.92 11.47
C MET A 39 -15.46 5.83 11.71
N GLU A 40 -15.87 5.92 12.97
CA GLU A 40 -16.86 6.90 13.44
C GLU A 40 -16.10 8.05 14.10
N ALA A 41 -16.16 9.25 13.53
CA ALA A 41 -15.49 10.44 14.05
C ALA A 41 -16.49 11.42 14.67
N ARG A 42 -16.00 12.54 15.23
CA ARG A 42 -16.90 13.58 15.78
C ARG A 42 -17.64 14.30 14.65
N GLY A 43 -18.87 13.84 14.38
CA GLY A 43 -19.80 14.49 13.45
C GLY A 43 -19.71 13.99 12.01
N TYR A 44 -18.96 12.91 11.74
CA TYR A 44 -18.95 12.25 10.44
C TYR A 44 -18.47 10.80 10.58
N ASP A 45 -18.90 9.95 9.66
CA ASP A 45 -18.41 8.59 9.51
C ASP A 45 -17.65 8.50 8.18
N GLU A 46 -16.56 7.75 8.15
CA GLU A 46 -15.76 7.59 6.94
C GLU A 46 -15.30 6.17 6.71
N THR A 47 -15.10 5.82 5.43
CA THR A 47 -14.43 4.59 5.02
C THR A 47 -13.23 4.95 4.18
N LEU A 48 -12.06 4.49 4.60
CA LEU A 48 -10.81 4.67 3.90
C LEU A 48 -10.53 3.48 2.97
N TYR A 49 -10.07 3.80 1.77
CA TYR A 49 -9.71 2.85 0.72
C TYR A 49 -8.21 2.98 0.46
N PHE A 50 -7.47 1.91 0.70
CA PHE A 50 -6.01 1.93 0.59
C PHE A 50 -5.55 1.45 -0.79
N GLN A 51 -4.73 2.26 -1.45
CA GLN A 51 -4.11 1.88 -2.73
C GLN A 51 -2.91 0.95 -2.53
N GLN A 52 -2.26 1.08 -1.37
CA GLN A 52 -1.10 0.32 -0.95
C GLN A 52 -1.33 -0.24 0.45
N VAL A 53 -1.00 -1.52 0.65
CA VAL A 53 -1.13 -2.19 1.95
C VAL A 53 0.21 -2.78 2.34
N TYR A 54 0.65 -2.51 3.56
CA TYR A 54 1.88 -3.02 4.15
C TYR A 54 1.60 -4.24 5.03
N ALA A 55 2.38 -5.30 4.86
CA ALA A 55 2.43 -6.48 5.72
C ALA A 55 3.84 -6.61 6.32
N GLY A 56 3.97 -6.53 7.64
CA GLY A 56 5.25 -6.67 8.35
C GLY A 56 5.37 -7.97 9.14
N THR A 57 6.44 -8.09 9.93
CA THR A 57 6.64 -9.19 10.89
C THR A 57 5.56 -9.22 11.98
N GLY A 58 5.28 -10.41 12.52
CA GLY A 58 4.27 -10.58 13.58
C GLY A 58 2.88 -10.15 13.11
N ASP A 59 2.24 -9.27 13.85
CA ASP A 59 0.89 -8.77 13.56
C ASP A 59 0.89 -7.36 12.93
N ALA A 60 2.06 -6.90 12.43
CA ALA A 60 2.20 -5.57 11.85
C ALA A 60 1.53 -5.48 10.48
N PHE A 61 0.64 -4.50 10.30
CA PHE A 61 0.09 -4.11 9.01
C PHE A 61 -0.25 -2.61 8.99
N ALA A 62 -0.31 -2.03 7.80
CA ALA A 62 -0.81 -0.67 7.60
C ALA A 62 -1.54 -0.51 6.27
N GLY A 63 -2.53 0.38 6.25
CA GLY A 63 -3.15 0.89 5.04
C GLY A 63 -2.55 2.25 4.66
N LEU A 64 -2.20 2.41 3.39
CA LEU A 64 -1.64 3.65 2.85
C LEU A 64 -2.54 4.21 1.75
N MET A 65 -2.90 5.49 1.90
CA MET A 65 -3.56 6.26 0.83
C MET A 65 -2.53 7.13 0.15
N SER A 66 -2.21 6.83 -1.11
CA SER A 66 -1.09 7.43 -1.84
C SER A 66 -1.50 8.57 -2.76
N HIS A 67 -2.79 8.78 -2.98
CA HIS A 67 -3.29 9.82 -3.88
C HIS A 67 -4.58 10.49 -3.37
N HIS A 68 -4.78 10.60 -2.06
CA HIS A 68 -6.00 11.25 -1.56
C HIS A 68 -6.05 12.73 -1.99
N HIS A 69 -7.15 13.12 -2.60
CA HIS A 69 -7.45 14.50 -2.98
C HIS A 69 -8.72 14.96 -2.26
N SER A 70 -8.65 16.10 -1.57
CA SER A 70 -9.81 16.69 -0.89
C SER A 70 -10.32 17.91 -1.63
N TYR A 71 -11.62 18.16 -1.55
CA TYR A 71 -12.21 19.44 -1.92
C TYR A 71 -12.16 20.46 -0.77
N ALA A 72 -11.79 20.03 0.44
CA ALA A 72 -11.74 20.88 1.62
C ALA A 72 -10.38 20.80 2.33
N HIS A 73 -9.85 21.95 2.76
CA HIS A 73 -8.67 22.08 3.59
C HIS A 73 -9.04 22.85 4.86
N ARG A 74 -8.80 22.24 6.04
CA ARG A 74 -9.11 22.83 7.37
C ARG A 74 -10.58 23.29 7.53
N GLY A 75 -11.51 22.57 6.91
CA GLY A 75 -12.95 22.84 7.02
C GLY A 75 -13.49 23.85 6.01
N GLU A 76 -12.63 24.45 5.19
CA GLU A 76 -13.01 25.37 4.12
C GLU A 76 -12.80 24.72 2.75
N LEU A 77 -13.49 25.22 1.71
CA LEU A 77 -13.25 24.80 0.34
C LEU A 77 -11.79 25.09 -0.02
N ALA A 78 -11.06 24.08 -0.51
CA ALA A 78 -9.67 24.26 -0.87
C ALA A 78 -9.55 25.23 -2.06
N GLU A 79 -8.73 26.27 -1.92
CA GLU A 79 -8.49 27.27 -2.98
C GLU A 79 -7.72 26.68 -4.18
N GLN A 80 -6.92 25.64 -3.94
CA GLN A 80 -6.14 24.94 -4.95
C GLN A 80 -6.12 23.42 -4.65
N PRO A 81 -5.94 22.57 -5.67
CA PRO A 81 -5.76 21.14 -5.43
C PRO A 81 -4.44 20.89 -4.67
N TYR A 82 -4.40 19.78 -3.96
CA TYR A 82 -3.23 19.30 -3.25
C TYR A 82 -3.23 17.78 -3.18
N PHE A 83 -2.08 17.20 -2.88
CA PHE A 83 -1.95 15.77 -2.60
C PHE A 83 -1.95 15.56 -1.10
N SER A 84 -2.69 14.55 -0.64
CA SER A 84 -2.63 14.09 0.73
C SER A 84 -2.25 12.63 0.77
N PHE A 85 -1.31 12.33 1.65
CA PHE A 85 -0.80 10.99 1.88
C PHE A 85 -1.17 10.59 3.29
N PHE A 86 -1.67 9.37 3.47
CA PHE A 86 -2.05 8.89 4.79
C PHE A 86 -1.51 7.49 5.06
N ARG A 87 -1.23 7.24 6.33
CA ARG A 87 -0.91 5.92 6.87
C ARG A 87 -1.76 5.66 8.10
N TYR A 88 -2.42 4.50 8.11
CA TYR A 88 -3.24 4.01 9.21
C TYR A 88 -2.78 2.62 9.64
N ASP A 89 -2.68 2.41 10.95
CA ASP A 89 -2.40 1.13 11.60
C ASP A 89 -3.34 0.92 12.80
N THR A 90 -3.19 -0.17 13.54
CA THR A 90 -4.02 -0.48 14.72
C THR A 90 -3.72 0.38 15.95
N GLY A 91 -2.75 1.30 15.87
CA GLY A 91 -2.34 2.20 16.94
C GLY A 91 -3.25 3.42 17.10
N GLY A 92 -4.28 3.57 16.26
CA GLY A 92 -5.31 4.61 16.37
C GLY A 92 -4.87 6.04 16.00
N ALA A 93 -3.56 6.24 15.80
CA ALA A 93 -3.01 7.46 15.22
C ALA A 93 -2.94 7.31 13.70
N PHE A 94 -3.16 8.41 12.98
CA PHE A 94 -2.79 8.49 11.56
C PHE A 94 -1.64 9.46 11.37
N SER A 95 -0.82 9.16 10.37
CA SER A 95 0.17 10.10 9.83
C SER A 95 -0.39 10.69 8.54
N GLN A 96 -0.35 12.01 8.41
CA GLN A 96 -0.76 12.69 7.18
C GLN A 96 0.31 13.68 6.74
N VAL A 97 0.68 13.60 5.46
CA VAL A 97 1.43 14.66 4.80
C VAL A 97 0.57 15.24 3.68
N LYS A 98 0.43 16.56 3.67
CA LYS A 98 -0.17 17.30 2.55
C LYS A 98 0.92 18.00 1.77
N TRP A 99 0.84 17.91 0.45
CA TRP A 99 1.76 18.58 -0.47
C TRP A 99 0.99 19.49 -1.41
N MET A 100 1.25 20.78 -1.29
CA MET A 100 0.63 21.85 -2.08
C MET A 100 1.37 22.07 -3.41
N LEU A 101 0.67 22.64 -4.40
CA LEU A 101 1.26 22.94 -5.70
C LEU A 101 2.37 23.99 -5.68
N ASP A 102 2.38 24.88 -4.68
CA ASP A 102 3.45 25.86 -4.47
C ASP A 102 4.71 25.26 -3.81
N GLY A 103 4.70 23.97 -3.52
CA GLY A 103 5.79 23.25 -2.86
C GLY A 103 5.66 23.18 -1.34
N SER A 104 4.70 23.86 -0.72
CA SER A 104 4.49 23.82 0.72
C SER A 104 4.08 22.42 1.19
N ILE A 105 4.56 22.04 2.38
CA ILE A 105 4.29 20.75 3.01
C ILE A 105 3.66 21.00 4.37
N PHE A 106 2.62 20.23 4.68
CA PHE A 106 2.04 20.16 6.02
C PHE A 106 2.15 18.72 6.52
N ASP A 107 2.96 18.49 7.54
CA ASP A 107 3.02 17.22 8.26
C ASP A 107 2.09 17.32 9.48
N GLU A 108 1.00 16.57 9.44
CA GLU A 108 -0.06 16.58 10.43
C GLU A 108 -0.19 15.17 11.01
N GLN A 109 0.49 14.91 12.13
CA GLN A 109 0.26 13.71 12.92
C GLN A 109 -0.81 14.02 13.98
N GLN A 110 -1.89 13.26 13.96
CA GLN A 110 -2.97 13.45 14.93
C GLN A 110 -3.43 12.10 15.49
N ARG A 111 -3.63 12.08 16.81
CA ARG A 111 -4.49 11.08 17.46
C ARG A 111 -5.91 11.64 17.43
N LEU A 112 -6.72 11.12 16.54
CA LEU A 112 -8.15 11.39 16.60
C LEU A 112 -8.79 10.33 17.51
N PRO A 113 -9.55 10.73 18.54
CA PRO A 113 -10.37 9.79 19.31
C PRO A 113 -11.56 9.40 18.45
N TYR A 114 -11.36 8.44 17.54
CA TYR A 114 -12.45 7.84 16.80
C TYR A 114 -13.25 6.93 17.75
N GLY A 115 -14.57 6.88 17.53
CA GLY A 115 -15.49 6.10 18.35
C GLY A 115 -15.32 4.60 18.16
N VAL A 116 -15.09 4.15 16.92
CA VAL A 116 -14.89 2.75 16.57
C VAL A 116 -13.93 2.67 15.39
N TYR A 117 -13.08 1.65 15.35
CA TYR A 117 -12.26 1.28 14.19
C TYR A 117 -12.69 -0.09 13.70
N ARG A 118 -13.23 -0.18 12.48
CA ARG A 118 -13.62 -1.44 11.85
C ARG A 118 -12.74 -1.72 10.63
N TRP A 119 -11.90 -2.74 10.74
CA TRP A 119 -11.03 -3.20 9.67
C TRP A 119 -11.71 -4.30 8.87
N TYR A 120 -11.91 -4.04 7.59
CA TYR A 120 -12.47 -5.00 6.65
C TYR A 120 -11.40 -5.52 5.72
N VAL A 121 -11.43 -6.83 5.47
CA VAL A 121 -10.54 -7.49 4.53
C VAL A 121 -11.34 -8.10 3.38
N CYS A 122 -10.76 -8.09 2.18
CA CYS A 122 -11.25 -8.87 1.05
C CYS A 122 -10.13 -9.79 0.56
N ASP A 123 -10.18 -11.05 1.01
CA ASP A 123 -9.21 -12.08 0.67
C ASP A 123 -9.67 -12.84 -0.57
N ARG A 124 -9.38 -12.25 -1.74
CA ARG A 124 -9.78 -12.74 -3.08
C ARG A 124 -8.60 -13.06 -3.99
N TRP A 125 -7.39 -12.91 -3.49
CA TRP A 125 -6.17 -12.87 -4.30
C TRP A 125 -5.42 -14.19 -4.21
N ARG A 126 -5.01 -14.71 -5.36
CA ARG A 126 -4.14 -15.89 -5.44
C ARG A 126 -2.81 -15.51 -6.08
N VAL A 127 -1.72 -15.88 -5.43
CA VAL A 127 -0.37 -15.81 -6.02
C VAL A 127 -0.31 -16.79 -7.19
N VAL A 128 -0.10 -16.27 -8.40
CA VAL A 128 0.04 -17.07 -9.63
C VAL A 128 1.50 -17.26 -10.01
N TYR A 129 2.38 -16.33 -9.64
CA TYR A 129 3.81 -16.41 -9.91
C TYR A 129 4.60 -15.65 -8.85
N GLU A 130 5.69 -16.23 -8.39
CA GLU A 130 6.61 -15.62 -7.42
C GLU A 130 8.06 -15.79 -7.91
N HIS A 131 8.87 -14.75 -7.76
CA HIS A 131 10.29 -14.78 -8.09
C HIS A 131 11.13 -14.02 -7.06
N ASP A 132 12.42 -14.31 -7.03
CA ASP A 132 13.40 -13.59 -6.20
C ASP A 132 13.84 -12.25 -6.85
N GLU A 133 14.75 -11.54 -6.20
CA GLU A 133 15.27 -10.25 -6.68
C GLU A 133 16.12 -10.35 -7.96
N GLN A 134 16.59 -11.55 -8.29
CA GLN A 134 17.27 -11.87 -9.55
C GLN A 134 16.30 -12.33 -10.64
N GLY A 135 14.99 -12.34 -10.36
CA GLY A 135 13.96 -12.80 -11.30
C GLY A 135 13.91 -14.32 -11.46
N GLN A 136 14.57 -15.08 -10.58
CA GLN A 136 14.50 -16.54 -10.62
C GLN A 136 13.15 -16.99 -10.04
N PRO A 137 12.44 -17.92 -10.73
CA PRO A 137 11.18 -18.44 -10.24
C PRO A 137 11.35 -19.10 -8.86
N ILE A 138 10.48 -18.75 -7.91
CA ILE A 138 10.34 -19.43 -6.62
C ILE A 138 9.14 -20.38 -6.65
N ALA A 139 8.00 -19.91 -7.17
CA ALA A 139 6.76 -20.68 -7.22
C ALA A 139 5.82 -20.15 -8.32
N GLY A 140 4.84 -20.99 -8.69
CA GLY A 140 3.80 -20.63 -9.66
C GLY A 140 4.25 -20.75 -11.13
N ASP A 141 3.50 -20.12 -12.03
CA ASP A 141 3.65 -20.24 -13.48
C ASP A 141 3.58 -18.86 -14.16
N LEU A 142 4.69 -18.47 -14.80
CA LEU A 142 4.79 -17.22 -15.55
C LEU A 142 3.87 -17.21 -16.79
N ASP A 143 3.66 -18.36 -17.42
CA ASP A 143 2.74 -18.47 -18.56
C ASP A 143 1.28 -18.33 -18.12
N GLU A 144 0.94 -18.80 -16.91
CA GLU A 144 -0.38 -18.55 -16.31
C GLU A 144 -0.57 -17.05 -16.02
N LEU A 145 0.44 -16.37 -15.48
CA LEU A 145 0.41 -14.91 -15.30
C LEU A 145 0.21 -14.19 -16.64
N HIS A 146 0.95 -14.57 -17.69
CA HIS A 146 0.79 -14.03 -19.03
C HIS A 146 -0.62 -14.27 -19.59
N ALA A 147 -1.17 -15.47 -19.39
CA ALA A 147 -2.53 -15.79 -19.81
C ALA A 147 -3.57 -14.93 -19.06
N ALA A 148 -3.40 -14.72 -17.75
CA ALA A 148 -4.28 -13.89 -16.94
C ALA A 148 -4.28 -12.43 -17.40
N ILE A 149 -3.10 -11.87 -17.73
CA ILE A 149 -2.97 -10.52 -18.30
C ILE A 149 -3.72 -10.43 -19.64
N ARG A 150 -3.51 -11.39 -20.54
CA ARG A 150 -4.20 -11.42 -21.85
C ARG A 150 -5.72 -11.58 -21.72
N ALA A 151 -6.19 -12.24 -20.66
CA ALA A 151 -7.60 -12.40 -20.35
C ALA A 151 -8.23 -11.20 -19.62
N GLY A 152 -7.45 -10.15 -19.32
CA GLY A 152 -7.96 -8.94 -18.65
C GLY A 152 -8.36 -9.17 -17.18
N ARG A 153 -7.73 -10.15 -16.50
CA ARG A 153 -7.95 -10.37 -15.06
C ARG A 153 -7.47 -9.15 -14.26
N SER A 154 -8.01 -8.95 -13.05
CA SER A 154 -7.44 -7.99 -12.10
C SER A 154 -6.13 -8.52 -11.53
N LEU A 155 -5.12 -7.66 -11.47
CA LEU A 155 -3.79 -7.97 -10.95
C LEU A 155 -3.45 -7.11 -9.73
N LYS A 156 -2.55 -7.66 -8.91
CA LYS A 156 -1.88 -7.00 -7.80
C LYS A 156 -0.46 -7.54 -7.73
N VAL A 157 0.48 -6.73 -7.26
CA VAL A 157 1.86 -7.17 -7.00
C VAL A 157 2.22 -6.93 -5.54
N GLY A 158 2.73 -7.96 -4.87
CA GLY A 158 3.39 -7.86 -3.57
C GLY A 158 4.89 -7.74 -3.76
N VAL A 159 5.48 -6.64 -3.31
CA VAL A 159 6.92 -6.37 -3.41
C VAL A 159 7.56 -6.59 -2.05
N ARG A 160 8.47 -7.57 -1.96
CA ARG A 160 9.23 -7.84 -0.73
C ARG A 160 10.23 -6.70 -0.49
N GLN A 161 10.41 -6.33 0.78
CA GLN A 161 11.30 -5.24 1.17
C GLN A 161 11.07 -3.95 0.35
N PHE A 162 9.80 -3.59 0.19
CA PHE A 162 9.37 -2.37 -0.49
C PHE A 162 9.94 -1.09 0.14
N HIS A 163 9.50 -0.69 1.34
CA HIS A 163 10.05 0.47 2.04
C HIS A 163 11.59 0.42 2.13
N GLY A 164 12.23 1.52 1.75
CA GLY A 164 13.67 1.64 1.53
C GLY A 164 14.07 1.81 0.06
N LEU A 165 13.13 1.89 -0.89
CA LEU A 165 13.44 1.98 -2.33
C LEU A 165 14.31 3.20 -2.67
N ALA A 166 14.07 4.36 -2.05
CA ALA A 166 14.79 5.59 -2.36
C ALA A 166 16.29 5.50 -2.05
N ALA A 167 16.67 4.68 -1.08
CA ALA A 167 18.06 4.45 -0.68
C ALA A 167 18.61 3.08 -1.12
N ASP A 168 17.78 2.26 -1.77
CA ASP A 168 18.02 0.83 -1.98
C ASP A 168 18.43 0.08 -0.70
N ASP A 169 17.74 0.39 0.40
CA ASP A 169 18.01 -0.18 1.72
C ASP A 169 17.00 -1.27 2.05
N THR A 170 17.49 -2.49 2.27
CA THR A 170 16.69 -3.66 2.65
C THR A 170 16.99 -4.16 4.07
N SER A 171 17.71 -3.37 4.88
CA SER A 171 18.15 -3.76 6.22
C SER A 171 17.03 -3.81 7.27
N GLY A 172 15.83 -3.36 6.90
CA GLY A 172 14.66 -3.35 7.76
C GLY A 172 14.08 -4.72 8.08
N PRO A 173 13.11 -4.79 9.02
CA PRO A 173 12.34 -5.99 9.27
C PRO A 173 11.65 -6.51 8.00
N ASP A 174 11.47 -7.83 7.91
CA ASP A 174 10.77 -8.46 6.80
C ASP A 174 9.38 -7.88 6.58
N GLN A 175 9.13 -7.45 5.35
CA GLN A 175 7.87 -6.87 4.95
C GLN A 175 7.59 -7.03 3.46
N VAL A 176 6.31 -6.93 3.12
CA VAL A 176 5.80 -6.91 1.76
C VAL A 176 4.79 -5.77 1.64
N SER A 177 4.93 -4.94 0.62
CA SER A 177 3.87 -3.99 0.25
C SER A 177 3.13 -4.48 -0.98
N PHE A 178 1.81 -4.53 -0.88
CA PHE A 178 0.92 -4.89 -1.96
C PHE A 178 0.41 -3.64 -2.67
N LEU A 179 0.54 -3.61 -3.99
CA LEU A 179 0.32 -2.44 -4.83
C LEU A 179 -0.78 -2.71 -5.84
N SER A 180 -1.63 -1.71 -6.02
CA SER A 180 -2.65 -1.71 -7.08
C SER A 180 -1.97 -1.55 -8.44
N VAL A 181 -2.32 -2.42 -9.39
CA VAL A 181 -1.83 -2.39 -10.77
C VAL A 181 -2.81 -1.61 -11.64
N MET A 182 -2.30 -0.61 -12.37
CA MET A 182 -3.08 0.17 -13.33
C MET A 182 -2.99 -0.37 -14.75
N GLN A 183 -1.80 -0.82 -15.16
CA GLN A 183 -1.55 -1.26 -16.54
C GLN A 183 -0.51 -2.39 -16.55
N PRO A 184 -0.93 -3.67 -16.61
CA PRO A 184 -0.03 -4.78 -16.83
C PRO A 184 0.43 -4.82 -18.30
N LEU A 185 1.68 -5.27 -18.52
CA LEU A 185 2.32 -5.41 -19.82
C LEU A 185 3.07 -6.73 -19.88
N ILE A 186 3.14 -7.33 -21.06
CA ILE A 186 4.07 -8.43 -21.37
C ILE A 186 5.07 -7.92 -22.40
N ALA A 187 6.35 -7.95 -22.09
CA ALA A 187 7.44 -7.55 -22.99
C ALA A 187 8.68 -8.40 -22.72
N ASP A 188 9.40 -8.79 -23.78
CA ASP A 188 10.67 -9.53 -23.70
C ASP A 188 10.62 -10.80 -22.82
N GLY A 189 9.48 -11.50 -22.82
CA GLY A 189 9.27 -12.71 -22.03
C GLY A 189 8.96 -12.47 -20.54
N HIS A 190 8.84 -11.21 -20.13
CA HIS A 190 8.49 -10.81 -18.76
C HIS A 190 7.12 -10.15 -18.70
N ALA A 191 6.43 -10.33 -17.58
CA ALA A 191 5.34 -9.46 -17.17
C ALA A 191 5.87 -8.28 -16.33
N GLY A 192 5.28 -7.10 -16.50
CA GLY A 192 5.51 -5.92 -15.67
C GLY A 192 4.26 -5.07 -15.55
N ALA A 193 4.25 -4.06 -14.70
CA ALA A 193 3.05 -3.25 -14.47
C ALA A 193 3.35 -1.81 -14.07
N ASN A 194 2.62 -0.85 -14.65
CA ASN A 194 2.48 0.46 -14.01
C ASN A 194 1.58 0.31 -12.80
N CYS A 195 2.06 0.72 -11.63
CA CYS A 195 1.30 0.75 -10.40
C CYS A 195 0.68 2.14 -10.18
N ASP A 196 -0.26 2.20 -9.24
CA ASP A 196 -0.71 3.47 -8.68
C ASP A 196 0.47 4.26 -8.06
N PHE A 197 0.24 5.51 -7.66
CA PHE A 197 1.20 6.22 -6.82
C PHE A 197 1.52 5.36 -5.59
N VAL A 198 2.79 5.32 -5.23
CA VAL A 198 3.27 4.55 -4.07
C VAL A 198 3.92 5.47 -3.06
N LEU A 199 3.88 5.05 -1.80
CA LEU A 199 4.59 5.68 -0.70
C LEU A 199 5.74 4.78 -0.26
N ASP A 200 6.95 5.21 -0.58
CA ASP A 200 8.19 4.64 -0.03
C ASP A 200 8.52 5.33 1.29
N CYS A 201 8.90 4.56 2.30
CA CYS A 201 9.09 5.03 3.68
C CYS A 201 10.37 4.43 4.24
N ALA A 202 10.73 4.80 5.48
CA ALA A 202 11.86 4.19 6.17
C ALA A 202 11.70 2.64 6.27
N PRO A 203 12.77 1.86 6.07
CA PRO A 203 12.74 0.39 6.16
C PRO A 203 12.73 -0.04 7.64
N LYS A 204 11.68 0.31 8.38
CA LYS A 204 11.50 -0.06 9.78
C LYS A 204 10.03 -0.18 10.12
N TRP A 205 9.73 -0.79 11.26
CA TRP A 205 8.39 -0.77 11.84
C TRP A 205 8.46 -0.55 13.35
N PRO A 206 7.57 0.28 13.93
CA PRO A 206 6.70 1.23 13.24
C PRO A 206 7.51 2.32 12.52
N PHE A 207 6.96 2.88 11.45
CA PHE A 207 7.52 4.04 10.75
C PHE A 207 6.55 5.21 10.81
N GLU A 208 7.09 6.42 10.85
CA GLU A 208 6.38 7.67 10.69
C GLU A 208 6.84 8.36 9.40
N PHE A 209 6.02 9.20 8.80
CA PHE A 209 6.43 9.93 7.58
C PHE A 209 7.62 10.87 7.82
N ALA A 210 7.78 11.37 9.05
CA ALA A 210 8.94 12.14 9.49
C ALA A 210 10.27 11.37 9.41
N ASP A 211 10.23 10.04 9.40
CA ASP A 211 11.43 9.20 9.22
C ASP A 211 11.95 9.20 7.77
N GLY A 212 11.20 9.80 6.85
CA GLY A 212 11.49 9.85 5.43
C GLY A 212 10.38 9.18 4.65
N MET A 213 9.67 10.00 3.86
CA MET A 213 8.64 9.56 2.94
C MET A 213 8.93 10.08 1.53
N HIS A 214 8.84 9.20 0.55
CA HIS A 214 8.83 9.57 -0.87
C HIS A 214 7.50 9.12 -1.49
N VAL A 215 6.98 9.94 -2.38
CA VAL A 215 5.90 9.56 -3.28
C VAL A 215 6.50 9.24 -4.65
N GLY A 216 5.93 8.28 -5.36
CA GLY A 216 6.44 8.00 -6.68
C GLY A 216 5.60 7.10 -7.57
N MET A 217 6.09 6.97 -8.79
CA MET A 217 5.58 6.03 -9.79
C MET A 217 6.61 4.94 -9.95
N ILE A 218 6.16 3.70 -9.98
CA ILE A 218 7.04 2.55 -10.15
C ILE A 218 6.55 1.64 -11.27
N TRP A 219 7.51 0.91 -11.82
CA TRP A 219 7.28 -0.17 -12.78
C TRP A 219 8.06 -1.42 -12.35
N PRO A 220 7.46 -2.29 -11.52
CA PRO A 220 7.99 -3.63 -11.23
C PRO A 220 7.82 -4.57 -12.42
N ASP A 221 8.78 -5.48 -12.60
CA ASP A 221 8.69 -6.58 -13.56
C ASP A 221 9.19 -7.92 -12.99
N THR A 222 8.83 -9.00 -13.68
CA THR A 222 9.15 -10.39 -13.33
C THR A 222 10.63 -10.77 -13.48
N SER A 223 11.49 -9.85 -13.95
CA SER A 223 12.95 -10.03 -13.91
C SER A 223 13.57 -9.64 -12.55
N GLY A 224 12.73 -9.25 -11.59
CA GLY A 224 13.16 -8.73 -10.29
C GLY A 224 13.38 -7.23 -10.27
N ARG A 225 13.34 -6.55 -11.42
CA ARG A 225 13.65 -5.12 -11.54
C ARG A 225 12.45 -4.26 -11.18
N ILE A 226 12.71 -3.13 -10.53
CA ILE A 226 11.75 -2.04 -10.35
C ILE A 226 12.38 -0.75 -10.86
N ILE A 227 11.74 -0.12 -11.84
CA ILE A 227 12.07 1.26 -12.22
C ILE A 227 11.27 2.18 -11.31
N CYS A 228 11.95 3.11 -10.64
CA CYS A 228 11.32 4.03 -9.71
C CYS A 228 11.51 5.47 -10.17
N HIS A 229 10.47 6.29 -10.06
CA HIS A 229 10.54 7.75 -10.08
C HIS A 229 10.01 8.24 -8.75
N LEU A 230 10.92 8.61 -7.84
CA LEU A 230 10.58 8.99 -6.47
C LEU A 230 10.93 10.44 -6.21
N VAL A 231 10.14 11.11 -5.37
CA VAL A 231 10.40 12.47 -4.90
C VAL A 231 9.98 12.58 -3.44
N ARG A 232 10.71 13.37 -2.65
CA ARG A 232 10.16 13.85 -1.38
C ARG A 232 9.14 14.94 -1.68
N PRO A 233 7.98 14.96 -1.03
CA PRO A 233 7.06 16.08 -1.15
C PRO A 233 7.80 17.42 -1.02
N GLY A 234 7.45 18.41 -1.85
CA GLY A 234 8.11 19.73 -1.88
C GLY A 234 9.49 19.78 -2.55
N GLU A 235 10.10 18.64 -2.90
CA GLU A 235 11.48 18.57 -3.41
C GLU A 235 11.57 18.12 -4.88
N LEU A 236 10.68 18.61 -5.75
CA LEU A 236 10.78 18.34 -7.19
C LEU A 236 12.14 18.77 -7.78
N PRO A 237 12.66 18.07 -8.81
CA PRO A 237 11.99 17.05 -9.62
C PRO A 237 12.10 15.60 -9.08
N PHE A 238 11.31 14.69 -9.66
CA PHE A 238 11.46 13.25 -9.42
C PHE A 238 12.85 12.75 -9.82
N ARG A 239 13.41 11.86 -9.01
CA ARG A 239 14.64 11.13 -9.31
C ARG A 239 14.33 9.75 -9.82
N ARG A 240 14.90 9.39 -10.97
CA ARG A 240 14.84 8.03 -11.51
C ARG A 240 15.91 7.16 -10.85
N THR A 241 15.50 6.01 -10.33
CA THR A 241 16.39 4.94 -9.86
C THR A 241 15.91 3.59 -10.38
N GLU A 242 16.77 2.58 -10.26
CA GLU A 242 16.45 1.19 -10.53
C GLU A 242 16.93 0.37 -9.35
N VAL A 243 16.07 -0.52 -8.86
CA VAL A 243 16.37 -1.43 -7.76
C VAL A 243 15.87 -2.84 -8.10
N ARG A 244 16.23 -3.82 -7.27
CA ARG A 244 15.82 -5.22 -7.43
C ARG A 244 15.13 -5.74 -6.18
N ARG A 245 13.99 -6.40 -6.32
CA ARG A 245 13.23 -7.01 -5.22
C ARG A 245 12.57 -8.31 -5.65
N GLY A 246 12.43 -9.25 -4.72
CA GLY A 246 11.55 -10.40 -4.92
C GLY A 246 10.09 -9.97 -4.90
N MET A 247 9.25 -10.62 -5.71
CA MET A 247 7.85 -10.20 -5.87
C MET A 247 6.92 -11.39 -6.02
N GLN A 248 5.69 -11.18 -5.58
CA GLN A 248 4.55 -12.06 -5.74
C GLN A 248 3.54 -11.39 -6.66
N TRP A 249 3.16 -12.07 -7.73
CA TRP A 249 2.16 -11.62 -8.68
C TRP A 249 0.85 -12.33 -8.39
N LEU A 250 -0.19 -11.55 -8.15
CA LEU A 250 -1.50 -12.05 -7.71
C LEU A 250 -2.56 -11.72 -8.75
N ILE A 251 -3.51 -12.63 -8.91
CA ILE A 251 -4.74 -12.41 -9.66
C ILE A 251 -5.93 -12.56 -8.71
N ALA A 252 -7.00 -11.81 -8.97
CA ALA A 252 -8.26 -12.05 -8.26
C ALA A 252 -8.81 -13.42 -8.72
N ASP A 253 -9.09 -14.34 -7.80
CA ASP A 253 -9.72 -15.64 -8.11
C ASP A 253 -11.21 -15.46 -8.45
N VAL A 254 -11.85 -14.48 -7.79
CA VAL A 254 -13.27 -14.15 -7.92
C VAL A 254 -13.45 -12.63 -8.05
N GLY A 255 -14.29 -12.23 -9.01
CA GLY A 255 -14.78 -10.87 -9.25
C GLY A 255 -13.70 -9.81 -9.23
#